data_AF-K1VD50-F1
#
_entry.id   AF-K1VD50-F1
#
_cell.length_a   1.000
_cell.length_b   1.000
_cell.length_c   1.000
_cell.angle_alpha   90.00
_cell.angle_beta   90.00
_cell.angle_gamma   90.00
#
_symmetry.space_group_name_H-M   'P 1'
#
loop_
_entity.id
_entity.type
_entity.pdbx_description
1 polymer ?
#
loop_
_entity_poly.entity_id
_entity_poly.type
_entity_poly.pdbx_seq_one_letter_code
_entity_poly.pdbx_strand_id
1 'polypeptide(L)'
;MLSALRPQAPTLRLAFNAHRAFSASSTRRTPEDEIARVMDLAREKAVGKPRPKAGGDTLRMLMFGKPGAGKGTLSSRLVENYDIDFISTGDVLRHEIAAGSEVGKEAEKVVASGGLVSDELMLEIVKKELERHRGKSWILDGFPRTLEQGKLLSAELGKAGRPLNMVVHLNVPDSVIMSRIAGDKLSIPGLRLLGRTPLTPARWVHLPSGRVYNDDFNPPKVPGKDDETGEPLSKRPDDTPEVFSKRLASFYKSTAPLLEYFANEYPEALHSLSGSTSDELWPQLRELVDEFGLKERYPPQGSLEREHVREEADDLKDSAEVPVGGDKVAHLK
;
A
#
# COMPACT_ATOMS: atom_id res chain seq x y z
N MET A 1 -71.49 26.21 -48.96
CA MET A 1 -70.68 25.02 -49.30
C MET A 1 -69.94 24.57 -48.05
N LEU A 2 -70.31 23.39 -47.55
CA LEU A 2 -69.63 22.46 -46.61
C LEU A 2 -68.88 23.05 -45.40
N SER A 3 -69.40 22.89 -44.16
CA SER A 3 -69.34 21.67 -43.31
C SER A 3 -68.02 21.64 -42.51
N ALA A 4 -67.91 21.41 -41.20
CA ALA A 4 -68.80 20.79 -40.22
C ALA A 4 -68.38 21.17 -38.78
N LEU A 5 -69.37 20.99 -37.89
CA LEU A 5 -69.31 20.92 -36.43
C LEU A 5 -68.12 20.16 -35.82
N ARG A 6 -67.65 20.63 -34.65
CA ARG A 6 -67.28 19.74 -33.53
C ARG A 6 -67.72 20.32 -32.18
N PRO A 7 -68.40 19.52 -31.33
CA PRO A 7 -68.86 19.92 -30.00
C PRO A 7 -67.86 19.58 -28.89
N GLN A 8 -68.27 20.02 -27.69
CA GLN A 8 -67.59 20.09 -26.39
C GLN A 8 -67.06 18.75 -25.83
N ALA A 9 -66.12 18.89 -24.88
CA ALA A 9 -65.53 17.85 -24.05
C ALA A 9 -66.55 17.15 -23.13
N PRO A 10 -66.16 15.99 -22.57
CA PRO A 10 -66.40 15.79 -21.14
C PRO A 10 -65.16 15.35 -20.37
N THR A 11 -65.12 15.89 -19.15
CA THR A 11 -64.20 15.65 -18.04
C THR A 11 -64.17 14.18 -17.62
N LEU A 12 -62.98 13.58 -17.51
CA LEU A 12 -62.77 12.31 -16.82
C LEU A 12 -61.72 12.50 -15.72
N ARG A 13 -62.22 12.60 -14.49
CA ARG A 13 -61.45 12.40 -13.26
C ARG A 13 -60.91 10.97 -13.27
N LEU A 14 -59.60 10.79 -13.19
CA LEU A 14 -59.00 9.55 -12.73
C LEU A 14 -57.98 9.87 -11.64
N ALA A 15 -58.37 9.57 -10.39
CA ALA A 15 -57.46 9.47 -9.27
C ALA A 15 -57.14 7.98 -9.04
N PHE A 16 -55.98 7.77 -8.40
CA PHE A 16 -55.50 6.56 -7.75
C PHE A 16 -54.71 5.51 -8.57
N ASN A 17 -53.41 5.48 -8.23
CA ASN A 17 -52.54 4.32 -8.01
C ASN A 17 -52.55 3.18 -9.04
N ALA A 18 -51.46 3.05 -9.80
CA ALA A 18 -50.72 1.79 -9.91
C ALA A 18 -49.43 1.97 -10.72
N HIS A 19 -48.35 1.41 -10.17
CA HIS A 19 -47.17 0.93 -10.89
C HIS A 19 -46.16 1.99 -11.35
N ARG A 20 -45.52 2.58 -10.34
CA ARG A 20 -44.07 2.85 -10.43
C ARG A 20 -43.35 1.50 -10.47
N ALA A 21 -43.37 0.84 -11.62
CA ALA A 21 -42.40 -0.20 -11.93
C ALA A 21 -41.05 0.53 -12.10
N PHE A 22 -40.42 0.82 -10.96
CA PHE A 22 -39.03 1.22 -10.93
C PHE A 22 -38.27 0.02 -11.49
N SER A 23 -37.85 0.15 -12.74
CA SER A 23 -36.91 -0.76 -13.37
C SER A 23 -35.70 -0.88 -12.45
N ALA A 24 -35.64 -1.98 -11.69
CA ALA A 24 -34.44 -2.40 -11.00
C ALA A 24 -33.45 -2.85 -12.07
N SER A 25 -32.82 -1.88 -12.71
CA SER A 25 -31.53 -2.06 -13.35
C SER A 25 -30.58 -2.57 -12.27
N SER A 26 -30.40 -3.88 -12.17
CA SER A 26 -29.35 -4.49 -11.38
C SER A 26 -28.01 -4.10 -12.02
N THR A 27 -27.52 -2.90 -11.72
CA THR A 27 -26.12 -2.56 -11.97
C THR A 27 -25.29 -3.63 -11.27
N ARG A 28 -24.53 -4.41 -12.04
CA ARG A 28 -23.56 -5.35 -11.48
C ARG A 28 -22.61 -4.50 -10.62
N ARG A 29 -22.62 -4.74 -9.31
CA ARG A 29 -21.72 -4.08 -8.38
C ARG A 29 -20.30 -4.49 -8.71
N THR A 30 -19.40 -3.52 -8.74
CA THR A 30 -17.97 -3.77 -8.88
C THR A 30 -17.39 -4.27 -7.55
N PRO A 31 -16.25 -4.97 -7.55
CA PRO A 31 -15.54 -5.30 -6.31
C PRO A 31 -15.18 -4.06 -5.46
N GLU A 32 -14.94 -2.92 -6.09
CA GLU A 32 -14.70 -1.65 -5.39
C GLU A 32 -15.95 -1.17 -4.63
N ASP A 33 -17.15 -1.30 -5.23
CA ASP A 33 -18.42 -0.96 -4.58
C ASP A 33 -18.67 -1.84 -3.34
N GLU A 34 -18.24 -3.10 -3.38
CA GLU A 34 -18.35 -4.03 -2.26
C GLU A 34 -17.45 -3.62 -1.09
N ILE A 35 -16.20 -3.26 -1.37
CA ILE A 35 -15.28 -2.73 -0.36
C ILE A 35 -15.83 -1.43 0.24
N ALA A 36 -16.33 -0.51 -0.59
CA ALA A 36 -16.92 0.74 -0.11
C ALA A 36 -18.06 0.48 0.87
N ARG A 37 -18.97 -0.45 0.54
CA ARG A 37 -20.06 -0.86 1.44
C ARG A 37 -19.55 -1.45 2.76
N VAL A 38 -18.50 -2.27 2.73
CA VAL A 38 -17.89 -2.82 3.93
C VAL A 38 -17.32 -1.72 4.82
N MET A 39 -16.70 -0.71 4.22
CA MET A 39 -16.19 0.45 4.97
C MET A 39 -17.31 1.29 5.57
N ASP A 40 -18.43 1.45 4.86
CA ASP A 40 -19.62 2.13 5.40
C ASP A 40 -20.18 1.38 6.61
N LEU A 41 -20.32 0.05 6.49
CA LEU A 41 -20.75 -0.83 7.59
C LEU A 41 -19.82 -0.72 8.80
N ALA A 42 -18.50 -0.70 8.58
CA ALA A 42 -17.52 -0.53 9.66
C ALA A 42 -17.72 0.79 10.40
N ARG A 43 -17.89 1.89 9.64
CA ARG A 43 -18.13 3.23 10.21
C ARG A 43 -19.41 3.28 11.03
N GLU A 44 -20.51 2.71 10.52
CA GLU A 44 -21.78 2.62 11.25
C GLU A 44 -21.62 1.85 12.57
N LYS A 45 -20.90 0.72 12.54
CA LYS A 45 -20.64 -0.11 13.73
C LYS A 45 -19.67 0.53 14.73
N ALA A 46 -18.83 1.46 14.28
CA ALA A 46 -17.90 2.19 15.13
C ALA A 46 -18.56 3.35 15.88
N VAL A 47 -19.73 3.82 15.45
CA VAL A 47 -20.43 4.96 16.10
C VAL A 47 -20.69 4.66 17.58
N GLY A 48 -20.24 5.55 18.45
CA GLY A 48 -20.43 5.44 19.90
C GLY A 48 -19.49 4.44 20.59
N LYS A 49 -18.64 3.72 19.84
CA LYS A 49 -17.57 2.91 20.42
C LYS A 49 -16.35 3.79 20.69
N PRO A 50 -15.67 3.64 21.83
CA PRO A 50 -14.37 4.25 22.00
C PRO A 50 -13.46 3.66 20.93
N ARG A 51 -12.74 4.52 20.19
CA ARG A 51 -11.61 4.03 19.41
C ARG A 51 -10.68 3.27 20.34
N PRO A 52 -9.95 2.25 19.86
CA PRO A 52 -8.95 1.59 20.66
C PRO A 52 -7.77 2.56 20.82
N LYS A 53 -7.94 3.58 21.67
CA LYS A 53 -6.83 4.26 22.31
C LYS A 53 -6.19 3.19 23.15
N ALA A 54 -5.03 2.72 22.68
CA ALA A 54 -4.25 1.72 23.38
C ALA A 54 -4.10 2.21 24.84
N GLY A 55 -4.63 1.45 25.79
CA GLY A 55 -4.18 1.60 27.17
C GLY A 55 -2.70 1.22 27.20
N GLY A 56 -1.81 2.20 26.99
CA GLY A 56 -0.34 2.05 26.94
C GLY A 56 0.24 1.81 25.54
N ASP A 57 0.42 2.90 24.79
CA ASP A 57 1.52 3.29 23.87
C ASP A 57 1.94 2.40 22.68
N THR A 58 1.41 1.19 22.51
CA THR A 58 1.87 0.29 21.42
C THR A 58 0.86 0.16 20.28
N LEU A 59 1.28 0.59 19.08
CA LEU A 59 0.55 0.42 17.82
C LEU A 59 0.73 -1.01 17.30
N ARG A 60 -0.38 -1.65 16.88
CA ARG A 60 -0.42 -3.00 16.31
C ARG A 60 -1.23 -2.94 15.04
N MET A 61 -0.52 -2.69 13.94
CA MET A 61 -1.11 -2.24 12.69
C MET A 61 -1.05 -3.31 11.61
N LEU A 62 -2.15 -3.47 10.88
CA LEU A 62 -2.20 -4.15 9.58
C LEU A 62 -2.43 -3.13 8.47
N MET A 63 -1.80 -3.36 7.30
CA MET A 63 -2.03 -2.55 6.11
C MET A 63 -2.47 -3.40 4.91
N PHE A 64 -3.67 -3.12 4.43
CA PHE A 64 -4.29 -3.73 3.27
C PHE A 64 -4.34 -2.75 2.11
N GLY A 65 -4.30 -3.30 0.90
CA GLY A 65 -4.44 -2.52 -0.31
C GLY A 65 -4.00 -3.33 -1.50
N LYS A 66 -4.48 -2.92 -2.67
CA LYS A 66 -4.15 -3.56 -3.94
C LYS A 66 -2.62 -3.65 -4.12
N PRO A 67 -2.11 -4.63 -4.88
CA PRO A 67 -0.72 -4.60 -5.31
C PRO A 67 -0.44 -3.24 -5.98
N GLY A 68 0.74 -2.66 -5.79
CA GLY A 68 1.03 -1.33 -6.33
C GLY A 68 0.31 -0.15 -5.67
N ALA A 69 -0.50 -0.33 -4.61
CA ALA A 69 -1.17 0.77 -3.91
C ALA A 69 -0.24 1.73 -3.14
N GLY A 70 1.01 1.34 -2.90
CA GLY A 70 1.99 2.17 -2.16
C GLY A 70 2.21 1.76 -0.70
N LYS A 71 1.79 0.55 -0.30
CA LYS A 71 1.99 0.00 1.06
C LYS A 71 3.44 0.11 1.53
N GLY A 72 4.38 -0.45 0.77
CA GLY A 72 5.80 -0.43 1.13
C GLY A 72 6.37 0.98 1.31
N THR A 73 5.97 1.93 0.45
CA THR A 73 6.36 3.34 0.58
C THR A 73 5.83 3.96 1.87
N LEU A 74 4.55 3.75 2.20
CA LEU A 74 3.95 4.28 3.43
C LEU A 74 4.52 3.62 4.68
N SER A 75 4.74 2.31 4.66
CA SER A 75 5.37 1.59 5.76
C SER A 75 6.80 2.05 6.02
N SER A 76 7.59 2.28 4.95
CA SER A 76 8.96 2.81 5.09
C SER A 76 8.94 4.21 5.72
N ARG A 77 8.06 5.10 5.23
CA ARG A 77 7.86 6.43 5.82
C ARG A 77 7.42 6.37 7.29
N LEU A 78 6.62 5.38 7.70
CA LEU A 78 6.25 5.21 9.11
C LEU A 78 7.45 4.84 9.97
N VAL A 79 8.28 3.88 9.54
CA VAL A 79 9.48 3.44 10.30
C VAL A 79 10.57 4.50 10.34
N GLU A 80 10.68 5.34 9.30
CA GLU A 80 11.61 6.47 9.26
C GLU A 80 11.24 7.55 10.27
N ASN A 81 9.94 7.82 10.45
CA ASN A 81 9.44 8.93 11.27
C ASN A 81 9.09 8.54 12.72
N TYR A 82 8.76 7.28 12.98
CA TYR A 82 8.28 6.83 14.29
C TYR A 82 9.02 5.58 14.76
N ASP A 83 9.07 5.37 16.08
CA ASP A 83 9.59 4.14 16.67
C ASP A 83 8.61 2.98 16.53
N ILE A 84 8.54 2.45 15.31
CA ILE A 84 7.69 1.34 14.90
C ILE A 84 8.56 0.30 14.20
N ASP A 85 8.38 -0.96 14.56
CA ASP A 85 9.04 -2.07 13.89
C ASP A 85 8.24 -2.52 12.68
N PHE A 86 8.91 -2.79 11.55
CA PHE A 86 8.28 -3.34 10.36
C PHE A 86 8.55 -4.84 10.24
N ILE A 87 7.48 -5.62 10.16
CA ILE A 87 7.54 -7.08 10.13
C ILE A 87 7.01 -7.54 8.78
N SER A 88 7.91 -7.99 7.92
CA SER A 88 7.58 -8.61 6.63
C SER A 88 7.57 -10.13 6.78
N THR A 89 6.40 -10.76 6.66
CA THR A 89 6.28 -12.22 6.86
C THR A 89 7.06 -13.04 5.84
N GLY A 90 7.27 -12.50 4.64
CA GLY A 90 8.13 -13.12 3.64
C GLY A 90 9.61 -13.12 4.05
N ASP A 91 10.08 -12.05 4.69
CA ASP A 91 11.46 -11.96 5.20
C ASP A 91 11.66 -12.84 6.43
N VAL A 92 10.68 -12.84 7.35
CA VAL A 92 10.70 -13.72 8.53
C VAL A 92 10.76 -15.18 8.10
N LEU A 93 9.94 -15.59 7.12
CA LEU A 93 9.96 -16.95 6.56
C LEU A 93 11.34 -17.30 5.98
N ARG A 94 11.92 -16.43 5.15
CA ARG A 94 13.27 -16.63 4.57
C ARG A 94 14.34 -16.72 5.65
N HIS A 95 14.25 -15.87 6.68
CA HIS A 95 15.19 -15.86 7.79
C HIS A 95 15.12 -17.16 8.60
N GLU A 96 13.93 -17.64 8.95
CA GLU A 96 13.77 -18.89 9.71
C GLU A 96 14.26 -20.11 8.91
N ILE A 97 14.03 -20.15 7.59
CA ILE A 97 14.62 -21.17 6.68
C ILE A 97 16.15 -21.09 6.72
N ALA A 98 16.73 -19.91 6.50
CA ALA A 98 18.18 -19.72 6.48
C ALA A 98 18.84 -20.04 7.84
N ALA A 99 18.15 -19.74 8.94
CA ALA A 99 18.60 -20.05 10.30
C ALA A 99 18.48 -21.55 10.65
N GLY A 100 17.83 -22.36 9.81
CA GLY A 100 17.63 -23.78 10.05
C GLY A 100 16.81 -24.08 11.32
N SER A 101 15.88 -23.19 11.67
CA SER A 101 15.00 -23.40 12.84
C SER A 101 14.07 -24.60 12.61
N GLU A 102 13.45 -25.11 13.67
CA GLU A 102 12.50 -26.23 13.55
C GLU A 102 11.38 -25.92 12.54
N VAL A 103 10.75 -24.76 12.71
CA VAL A 103 9.71 -24.23 11.83
C VAL A 103 10.26 -23.90 10.42
N GLY A 104 11.49 -23.40 10.34
CA GLY A 104 12.17 -23.11 9.08
C GLY A 104 12.43 -24.37 8.24
N LYS A 105 12.86 -25.48 8.87
CA LYS A 105 13.08 -26.77 8.19
C LYS A 105 11.79 -27.37 7.66
N GLU A 106 10.68 -27.18 8.36
CA GLU A 106 9.37 -27.62 7.86
C GLU A 106 8.93 -26.78 6.67
N ALA A 107 9.05 -25.46 6.78
CA ALA A 107 8.75 -24.54 5.70
C ALA A 107 9.63 -24.76 4.45
N GLU A 108 10.92 -25.05 4.65
CA GLU A 108 11.87 -25.33 3.56
C GLU A 108 11.42 -26.52 2.71
N LYS A 109 10.94 -27.61 3.31
CA LYS A 109 10.42 -28.78 2.58
C LYS A 109 9.24 -28.41 1.67
N VAL A 110 8.32 -27.59 2.20
CA VAL A 110 7.14 -27.14 1.46
C VAL A 110 7.55 -26.21 0.32
N VAL A 111 8.42 -25.23 0.59
CA VAL A 111 8.88 -24.26 -0.43
C VAL A 111 9.72 -24.95 -1.51
N ALA A 112 10.60 -25.88 -1.16
CA ALA A 112 11.44 -26.62 -2.10
C ALA A 112 10.62 -27.48 -3.09
N SER A 113 9.44 -27.95 -2.67
CA SER A 113 8.50 -28.67 -3.54
C SER A 113 7.62 -27.75 -4.39
N GLY A 114 7.81 -26.42 -4.30
CA GLY A 114 6.94 -25.42 -4.94
C GLY A 114 5.57 -25.28 -4.27
N GLY A 115 5.40 -25.86 -3.09
CA GLY A 115 4.19 -25.77 -2.28
C GLY A 115 4.04 -24.42 -1.59
N LEU A 116 2.84 -24.18 -1.06
CA LEU A 116 2.55 -23.03 -0.19
C LEU A 116 2.59 -23.49 1.26
N VAL A 117 3.30 -22.74 2.09
CA VAL A 117 3.31 -22.92 3.55
C VAL A 117 1.88 -22.85 4.08
N SER A 118 1.48 -23.77 4.96
CA SER A 118 0.12 -23.80 5.53
C SER A 118 -0.16 -22.56 6.37
N ASP A 119 -1.44 -22.24 6.54
CA ASP A 119 -1.87 -21.07 7.32
C ASP A 119 -1.44 -21.18 8.79
N GLU A 120 -1.46 -22.39 9.35
CA GLU A 120 -1.01 -22.67 10.72
C GLU A 120 0.51 -22.50 10.87
N LEU A 121 1.29 -23.05 9.93
CA LEU A 121 2.74 -22.92 9.96
C LEU A 121 3.18 -21.47 9.79
N MET A 122 2.51 -20.72 8.91
CA MET A 122 2.71 -19.27 8.78
C MET A 122 2.36 -18.53 10.08
N LEU A 123 1.26 -18.89 10.74
CA LEU A 123 0.90 -18.31 12.03
C LEU A 123 1.98 -18.56 13.09
N GLU A 124 2.54 -19.76 13.17
CA GLU A 124 3.62 -20.07 14.12
C GLU A 124 4.87 -19.22 13.89
N ILE A 125 5.28 -19.06 12.62
CA ILE A 125 6.38 -18.18 12.23
C ILE A 125 6.11 -16.74 12.67
N VAL A 126 4.93 -16.22 12.34
CA VAL A 126 4.53 -14.84 12.66
C VAL A 126 4.43 -14.64 14.17
N LYS A 127 3.83 -15.59 14.90
CA LYS A 127 3.70 -15.54 16.35
C LYS A 127 5.06 -15.44 17.04
N LYS A 128 6.02 -16.27 16.62
CA LYS A 128 7.38 -16.26 17.17
C LYS A 128 8.06 -14.91 16.94
N GLU A 129 7.86 -14.33 15.76
CA GLU A 129 8.41 -13.01 15.45
C GLU A 129 7.74 -11.90 16.25
N LEU A 130 6.40 -11.87 16.30
CA LEU A 130 5.65 -10.88 17.08
C LEU A 130 6.07 -10.85 18.55
N GLU A 131 6.49 -11.98 19.11
CA GLU A 131 6.95 -12.03 20.49
C GLU A 131 8.36 -11.46 20.72
N ARG A 132 9.18 -11.36 19.67
CA ARG A 132 10.43 -10.57 19.70
C ARG A 132 10.15 -9.06 19.73
N HIS A 133 8.98 -8.64 19.26
CA HIS A 133 8.51 -7.25 19.26
C HIS A 133 7.58 -6.92 20.44
N ARG A 134 7.60 -7.75 21.49
CA ARG A 134 6.76 -7.53 22.67
C ARG A 134 7.03 -6.18 23.32
N GLY A 135 5.98 -5.41 23.54
CA GLY A 135 6.06 -4.09 24.15
C GLY A 135 6.49 -2.97 23.19
N LYS A 136 6.62 -3.27 21.89
CA LYS A 136 6.90 -2.28 20.85
C LYS A 136 5.71 -2.10 19.92
N SER A 137 5.70 -0.97 19.24
CA SER A 137 4.80 -0.71 18.12
C SER A 137 5.27 -1.45 16.88
N TRP A 138 4.37 -2.03 16.10
CA TRP A 138 4.72 -2.74 14.87
C TRP A 138 3.66 -2.61 13.77
N ILE A 139 4.15 -2.79 12.53
CA ILE A 139 3.33 -2.95 11.32
C ILE A 139 3.64 -4.33 10.74
N LEU A 140 2.60 -5.13 10.49
CA LEU A 140 2.73 -6.42 9.84
C LEU A 140 2.35 -6.30 8.36
N ASP A 141 3.30 -6.61 7.46
CA ASP A 141 3.07 -6.63 6.02
C ASP A 141 3.11 -8.06 5.47
N GLY A 142 2.23 -8.32 4.50
CA GLY A 142 2.14 -9.59 3.81
C GLY A 142 1.40 -10.70 4.55
N PHE A 143 0.86 -10.45 5.74
CA PHE A 143 -0.02 -11.37 6.49
C PHE A 143 -1.03 -10.57 7.33
N PRO A 144 -2.29 -10.99 7.43
CA PRO A 144 -2.92 -12.15 6.77
C PRO A 144 -3.25 -11.88 5.29
N ARG A 145 -3.33 -12.95 4.48
CA ARG A 145 -3.75 -12.93 3.06
C ARG A 145 -5.04 -13.71 2.80
N THR A 146 -5.42 -14.60 3.71
CA THR A 146 -6.67 -15.39 3.67
C THR A 146 -7.52 -15.08 4.91
N LEU A 147 -8.82 -15.30 4.81
CA LEU A 147 -9.74 -15.14 5.94
C LEU A 147 -9.35 -16.01 7.14
N GLU A 148 -8.89 -17.24 6.89
CA GLU A 148 -8.45 -18.18 7.93
C GLU A 148 -7.26 -17.61 8.71
N GLN A 149 -6.23 -17.11 8.01
CA GLN A 149 -5.09 -16.42 8.62
C GLN A 149 -5.53 -15.22 9.47
N GLY A 150 -6.51 -14.44 8.98
CA GLY A 150 -7.05 -13.30 9.72
C GLY A 150 -7.70 -13.70 11.05
N LYS A 151 -8.52 -14.76 11.03
CA LYS A 151 -9.15 -15.30 12.24
C LYS A 151 -8.12 -15.85 13.23
N LEU A 152 -7.14 -16.59 12.72
CA LEU A 152 -6.06 -17.17 13.50
C LEU A 152 -5.23 -16.07 14.20
N LEU A 153 -4.86 -15.02 13.47
CA LEU A 153 -4.12 -13.88 14.01
C LEU A 153 -4.91 -13.16 15.11
N SER A 154 -6.17 -12.83 14.84
CA SER A 154 -7.06 -12.15 15.80
C SER A 154 -7.24 -12.97 17.07
N ALA A 155 -7.46 -14.29 16.93
CA ALA A 155 -7.60 -15.20 18.07
C ALA A 155 -6.31 -15.24 18.91
N GLU A 156 -5.14 -15.31 18.27
CA GLU A 156 -3.87 -15.37 18.98
C GLU A 156 -3.54 -14.05 19.70
N LEU A 157 -3.76 -12.91 19.04
CA LEU A 157 -3.60 -11.59 19.64
C LEU A 157 -4.61 -11.35 20.78
N GLY A 158 -5.84 -11.85 20.63
CA GLY A 158 -6.87 -11.81 21.66
C GLY A 158 -6.51 -12.61 22.91
N LYS A 159 -6.03 -13.86 22.75
CA LYS A 159 -5.52 -14.68 23.87
C LYS A 159 -4.39 -13.99 24.62
N ALA A 160 -3.54 -13.26 23.89
CA ALA A 160 -2.41 -12.54 24.45
C ALA A 160 -2.79 -11.20 25.12
N GLY A 161 -4.08 -10.83 25.14
CA GLY A 161 -4.57 -9.55 25.67
C GLY A 161 -4.09 -8.33 24.86
N ARG A 162 -3.69 -8.56 23.61
CA ARG A 162 -3.02 -7.58 22.73
C ARG A 162 -3.73 -7.50 21.38
N PRO A 163 -5.06 -7.23 21.33
CA PRO A 163 -5.80 -7.19 20.08
C PRO A 163 -5.24 -6.13 19.12
N LEU A 164 -5.51 -6.31 17.83
CA LEU A 164 -5.26 -5.27 16.82
C LEU A 164 -5.95 -3.98 17.23
N ASN A 165 -5.27 -2.86 17.02
CA ASN A 165 -5.80 -1.52 17.30
C ASN A 165 -5.74 -0.59 16.08
N MET A 166 -5.16 -1.05 14.96
CA MET A 166 -5.25 -0.34 13.69
C MET A 166 -5.23 -1.31 12.51
N VAL A 167 -6.21 -1.15 11.61
CA VAL A 167 -6.28 -1.81 10.32
C VAL A 167 -6.51 -0.75 9.26
N VAL A 168 -5.55 -0.57 8.36
CA VAL A 168 -5.61 0.45 7.31
C VAL A 168 -5.84 -0.19 5.95
N HIS A 169 -6.88 0.26 5.26
CA HIS A 169 -7.13 -0.06 3.86
C HIS A 169 -6.73 1.13 2.97
N LEU A 170 -5.82 0.90 2.02
CA LEU A 170 -5.44 1.88 1.00
C LEU A 170 -6.39 1.78 -0.19
N ASN A 171 -7.37 2.69 -0.24
CA ASN A 171 -8.31 2.83 -1.34
C ASN A 171 -7.70 3.65 -2.48
N VAL A 172 -6.98 2.96 -3.36
CA VAL A 172 -6.45 3.50 -4.61
C VAL A 172 -7.28 2.98 -5.78
N PRO A 173 -7.80 3.83 -6.68
CA PRO A 173 -8.62 3.39 -7.81
C PRO A 173 -7.90 2.40 -8.72
N ASP A 174 -8.61 1.41 -9.26
CA ASP A 174 -8.04 0.42 -10.18
C ASP A 174 -7.38 1.06 -11.41
N SER A 175 -7.92 2.17 -11.92
CA SER A 175 -7.32 2.92 -13.04
C SER A 175 -5.91 3.43 -12.72
N VAL A 176 -5.69 3.95 -11.51
CA VAL A 176 -4.39 4.43 -11.03
C VAL A 176 -3.45 3.26 -10.76
N ILE A 177 -3.96 2.16 -10.22
CA ILE A 177 -3.16 0.95 -10.04
C ILE A 177 -2.66 0.46 -11.40
N MET A 178 -3.55 0.34 -12.39
CA MET A 178 -3.21 -0.14 -13.73
C MET A 178 -2.19 0.76 -14.44
N SER A 179 -2.29 2.10 -14.29
CA SER A 179 -1.30 3.02 -14.88
C SER A 179 0.10 2.83 -14.27
N ARG A 180 0.20 2.59 -12.96
CA ARG A 180 1.48 2.34 -12.26
C ARG A 180 2.24 1.11 -12.79
N ILE A 181 1.56 0.13 -13.38
CA ILE A 181 2.18 -1.12 -13.85
C ILE A 181 2.43 -1.08 -15.35
N ALA A 182 1.43 -0.63 -16.11
CA ALA A 182 1.50 -0.66 -17.56
C ALA A 182 2.55 0.33 -18.11
N GLY A 183 2.90 1.37 -17.33
CA GLY A 183 3.48 2.58 -17.88
C GLY A 183 2.44 3.26 -18.77
N ASP A 184 2.38 4.59 -18.76
CA ASP A 184 1.27 5.32 -19.33
C ASP A 184 0.89 4.89 -20.76
N LYS A 185 -0.30 4.28 -20.89
CA LYS A 185 -1.24 4.36 -22.02
C LYS A 185 -2.52 3.55 -21.73
N LEU A 186 -3.22 3.86 -20.62
CA LEU A 186 -4.64 3.52 -20.53
C LEU A 186 -5.46 4.65 -21.19
N SER A 187 -5.43 4.64 -22.53
CA SER A 187 -6.46 5.18 -23.43
C SER A 187 -7.26 6.41 -22.95
N ILE A 188 -6.81 7.61 -23.31
CA ILE A 188 -7.76 8.68 -23.67
C ILE A 188 -8.48 8.21 -24.95
N PRO A 189 -9.82 8.05 -24.96
CA PRO A 189 -10.54 7.76 -26.19
C PRO A 189 -10.35 8.95 -27.16
N GLY A 190 -9.58 8.75 -28.23
CA GLY A 190 -9.38 9.75 -29.28
C GLY A 190 -7.94 10.05 -29.68
N LEU A 191 -6.93 9.68 -28.87
CA LEU A 191 -5.53 9.97 -29.17
C LEU A 191 -4.73 8.69 -29.50
N ARG A 192 -5.08 8.06 -30.63
CA ARG A 192 -4.27 7.01 -31.26
C ARG A 192 -3.37 7.66 -32.30
N LEU A 193 -2.32 8.36 -31.87
CA LEU A 193 -1.28 8.83 -32.78
C LEU A 193 0.11 8.47 -32.27
N LEU A 194 0.78 7.69 -33.13
CA LEU A 194 2.21 7.48 -33.26
C LEU A 194 2.93 6.63 -32.20
N GLY A 195 3.60 5.59 -32.71
CA GLY A 195 4.79 5.01 -32.08
C GLY A 195 4.53 3.85 -31.12
N ARG A 196 4.88 2.65 -31.58
CA ARG A 196 5.10 1.46 -30.75
C ARG A 196 6.35 1.68 -29.88
N THR A 197 6.18 2.03 -28.61
CA THR A 197 7.19 1.76 -27.57
C THR A 197 6.70 0.58 -26.72
N PRO A 198 7.57 -0.37 -26.33
CA PRO A 198 7.17 -1.49 -25.50
C PRO A 198 6.57 -1.00 -24.18
N LEU A 199 5.52 -1.67 -23.71
CA LEU A 199 5.00 -1.54 -22.34
C LEU A 199 6.16 -1.86 -21.39
N THR A 200 6.84 -0.84 -20.89
CA THR A 200 7.97 -1.04 -20.00
C THR A 200 7.41 -0.89 -18.60
N PRO A 201 7.52 -1.89 -17.70
CA PRO A 201 6.99 -1.76 -16.36
C PRO A 201 7.58 -0.53 -15.71
N ALA A 202 6.72 0.38 -15.24
CA ALA A 202 7.16 1.64 -14.66
C ALA A 202 7.72 1.45 -13.25
N ARG A 203 7.74 0.23 -12.71
CA ARG A 203 8.28 -0.08 -11.39
C ARG A 203 9.76 -0.46 -11.46
N TRP A 204 10.57 0.30 -10.74
CA TRP A 204 11.99 0.05 -10.52
C TRP A 204 12.22 -0.39 -9.08
N VAL A 205 13.15 -1.30 -8.84
CA VAL A 205 13.46 -1.83 -7.51
C VAL A 205 14.95 -1.83 -7.29
N HIS A 206 15.38 -1.27 -6.16
CA HIS A 206 16.71 -1.44 -5.63
C HIS A 206 16.77 -2.80 -4.91
N LEU A 207 17.47 -3.79 -5.49
CA LEU A 207 17.41 -5.18 -4.98
C LEU A 207 17.91 -5.33 -3.54
N PRO A 208 19.01 -4.67 -3.12
CA PRO A 208 19.53 -4.83 -1.77
C PRO A 208 18.60 -4.26 -0.68
N SER A 209 17.99 -3.09 -0.92
CA SER A 209 17.10 -2.45 0.08
C SER A 209 15.63 -2.79 -0.09
N GLY A 210 15.21 -3.27 -1.27
CA GLY A 210 13.82 -3.44 -1.64
C GLY A 210 13.07 -2.15 -1.97
N ARG A 211 13.72 -0.98 -1.96
CA ARG A 211 13.10 0.32 -2.31
C ARG A 211 12.53 0.30 -3.72
N VAL A 212 11.39 0.95 -3.88
CA VAL A 212 10.61 0.94 -5.11
C VAL A 212 10.43 2.35 -5.67
N TYR A 213 10.78 2.52 -6.94
CA TYR A 213 10.63 3.76 -7.67
C TYR A 213 9.67 3.58 -8.84
N ASN A 214 9.11 4.69 -9.31
CA ASN A 214 8.27 4.72 -10.50
C ASN A 214 8.45 5.99 -11.30
N ASP A 215 8.60 5.89 -12.61
CA ASP A 215 8.93 7.03 -13.49
C ASP A 215 7.92 8.19 -13.42
N ASP A 216 6.65 7.91 -13.08
CA ASP A 216 5.58 8.92 -13.03
C ASP A 216 5.34 9.44 -11.60
N PHE A 217 5.20 8.53 -10.62
CA PHE A 217 4.69 8.86 -9.28
C PHE A 217 5.74 8.95 -8.18
N ASN A 218 6.89 8.29 -8.37
CA ASN A 218 8.01 8.31 -7.42
C ASN A 218 9.34 8.16 -8.18
N PRO A 219 9.67 9.11 -9.09
CA PRO A 219 10.83 8.96 -9.95
C PRO A 219 12.11 9.05 -9.09
N PRO A 220 13.14 8.23 -9.40
CA PRO A 220 14.42 8.43 -8.75
C PRO A 220 14.98 9.80 -9.15
N LYS A 221 15.69 10.46 -8.22
CA LYS A 221 16.39 11.72 -8.46
C LYS A 221 17.34 11.63 -9.65
N VAL A 222 18.00 10.48 -9.79
CA VAL A 222 18.84 10.16 -10.94
C VAL A 222 18.26 8.94 -11.65
N PRO A 223 17.91 9.04 -12.96
CA PRO A 223 17.32 7.94 -13.70
C PRO A 223 18.12 6.63 -13.58
N GLY A 224 17.42 5.56 -13.18
CA GLY A 224 18.01 4.23 -13.04
C GLY A 224 18.91 4.03 -11.82
N LYS A 225 18.96 4.97 -10.87
CA LYS A 225 19.75 4.86 -9.64
C LYS A 225 18.89 5.03 -8.39
N ASP A 226 19.26 4.30 -7.34
CA ASP A 226 18.67 4.43 -6.01
C ASP A 226 19.07 5.76 -5.37
N ASP A 227 18.10 6.45 -4.76
CA ASP A 227 18.26 7.81 -4.24
C ASP A 227 19.16 7.93 -3.01
N GLU A 228 19.38 6.83 -2.31
CA GLU A 228 20.20 6.78 -1.10
C GLU A 228 21.59 6.25 -1.38
N THR A 229 21.69 5.14 -2.12
CA THR A 229 22.96 4.43 -2.34
C THR A 229 23.64 4.79 -3.66
N GLY A 230 22.89 5.34 -4.63
CA GLY A 230 23.38 5.58 -5.99
C GLY A 230 23.57 4.30 -6.83
N GLU A 231 23.23 3.13 -6.27
CA GLU A 231 23.31 1.82 -6.93
C GLU A 231 22.25 1.67 -8.03
N PRO A 232 22.46 0.78 -9.02
CA PRO A 232 21.55 0.63 -10.15
C PRO A 232 20.20 0.02 -9.74
N LEU A 233 19.13 0.60 -10.26
CA LEU A 233 17.78 0.05 -10.15
C LEU A 233 17.55 -1.03 -11.19
N SER A 234 16.76 -2.03 -10.81
CA SER A 234 16.37 -3.15 -11.69
C SER A 234 14.86 -3.23 -11.84
N LYS A 235 14.39 -3.75 -12.97
CA LYS A 235 12.98 -4.11 -13.14
C LYS A 235 12.80 -5.56 -12.76
N ARG A 236 11.71 -5.90 -12.07
CA ARG A 236 11.44 -7.29 -11.76
C ARG A 236 10.87 -8.00 -13.00
N PRO A 237 11.31 -9.24 -13.30
CA PRO A 237 10.86 -9.97 -14.48
C PRO A 237 9.37 -10.35 -14.42
N ASP A 238 8.76 -10.31 -13.24
CA ASP A 238 7.34 -10.61 -12.99
C ASP A 238 6.41 -9.40 -13.09
N ASP A 239 6.92 -8.19 -13.36
CA ASP A 239 6.09 -6.99 -13.54
C ASP A 239 5.48 -6.94 -14.94
N THR A 240 4.60 -7.90 -15.26
CA THR A 240 3.79 -7.91 -16.48
C THR A 240 2.32 -7.61 -16.20
N PRO A 241 1.56 -7.03 -17.15
CA PRO A 241 0.13 -6.80 -16.99
C PRO A 241 -0.66 -8.06 -16.61
N GLU A 242 -0.26 -9.23 -17.13
CA GLU A 242 -0.93 -10.51 -16.87
C GLU A 242 -0.69 -11.00 -15.45
N VAL A 243 0.56 -10.94 -14.97
CA VAL A 243 0.90 -11.29 -13.57
C VAL A 243 0.18 -10.36 -12.62
N PHE A 244 0.14 -9.07 -12.96
CA PHE A 244 -0.53 -8.10 -12.12
C PHE A 244 -2.04 -8.29 -12.07
N SER A 245 -2.69 -8.50 -13.21
CA SER A 245 -4.13 -8.78 -13.28
C SER A 245 -4.50 -9.99 -12.42
N LYS A 246 -3.67 -11.05 -12.44
CA LYS A 246 -3.82 -12.19 -11.52
C LYS A 246 -3.67 -11.79 -10.05
N ARG A 247 -2.71 -10.93 -9.70
CA ARG A 247 -2.52 -10.43 -8.33
C ARG A 247 -3.70 -9.56 -7.88
N LEU A 248 -4.24 -8.71 -8.74
CA LEU A 248 -5.41 -7.88 -8.45
C LEU A 248 -6.67 -8.75 -8.27
N ALA A 249 -6.90 -9.72 -9.15
CA ALA A 249 -7.99 -10.68 -9.00
C ALA A 249 -7.86 -11.49 -7.71
N SER A 250 -6.64 -11.93 -7.37
CA SER A 250 -6.37 -12.62 -6.10
C SER A 250 -6.64 -11.73 -4.88
N PHE A 251 -6.32 -10.43 -4.96
CA PHE A 251 -6.62 -9.48 -3.89
C PHE A 251 -8.13 -9.39 -3.65
N TYR A 252 -8.94 -9.23 -4.69
CA TYR A 252 -10.40 -9.18 -4.54
C TYR A 252 -10.99 -10.50 -4.04
N LYS A 253 -10.46 -11.64 -4.48
CA LYS A 253 -10.96 -12.96 -4.09
C LYS A 253 -10.62 -13.31 -2.63
N SER A 254 -9.41 -12.98 -2.17
CA SER A 254 -8.87 -13.51 -0.91
C SER A 254 -8.65 -12.44 0.16
N THR A 255 -8.30 -11.23 -0.23
CA THR A 255 -7.97 -10.14 0.71
C THR A 255 -9.16 -9.20 0.95
N ALA A 256 -10.02 -8.94 -0.03
CA ALA A 256 -11.21 -8.13 0.22
C ALA A 256 -12.15 -8.72 1.29
N PRO A 257 -12.38 -10.06 1.36
CA PRO A 257 -13.18 -10.65 2.44
C PRO A 257 -12.59 -10.44 3.85
N LEU A 258 -11.27 -10.22 3.97
CA LEU A 258 -10.66 -9.89 5.25
C LEU A 258 -11.14 -8.54 5.77
N LEU A 259 -11.38 -7.56 4.88
CA LEU A 259 -11.89 -6.25 5.28
C LEU A 259 -13.28 -6.38 5.90
N GLU A 260 -14.13 -7.28 5.39
CA GLU A 260 -15.44 -7.55 5.99
C GLU A 260 -15.29 -8.19 7.37
N TYR A 261 -14.38 -9.14 7.53
CA TYR A 261 -14.07 -9.71 8.84
C TYR A 261 -13.60 -8.64 9.84
N PHE A 262 -12.64 -7.78 9.47
CA PHE A 262 -12.17 -6.70 10.36
C PHE A 262 -13.22 -5.62 10.61
N ALA A 263 -14.11 -5.34 9.64
CA ALA A 263 -15.25 -4.43 9.84
C ALA A 263 -16.24 -4.96 10.89
N ASN A 264 -16.33 -6.29 11.04
CA ASN A 264 -17.19 -6.92 12.02
C ASN A 264 -16.53 -7.02 13.40
N GLU A 265 -15.26 -7.45 13.45
CA GLU A 265 -14.54 -7.71 14.71
C GLU A 265 -13.90 -6.45 15.32
N TYR A 266 -13.38 -5.55 14.48
CA TYR A 266 -12.66 -4.34 14.90
C TYR A 266 -13.14 -3.08 14.16
N PRO A 267 -14.44 -2.77 14.14
CA PRO A 267 -14.99 -1.64 13.37
C PRO A 267 -14.33 -0.30 13.74
N GLU A 268 -14.00 -0.10 15.01
CA GLU A 268 -13.37 1.11 15.52
C GLU A 268 -11.88 1.25 15.19
N ALA A 269 -11.22 0.17 14.75
CA ALA A 269 -9.82 0.14 14.34
C ALA A 269 -9.63 0.11 12.82
N LEU A 270 -10.72 -0.07 12.05
CA LEU A 270 -10.67 -0.16 10.60
C LEU A 270 -10.80 1.23 9.96
N HIS A 271 -9.77 1.63 9.22
CA HIS A 271 -9.69 2.92 8.53
C HIS A 271 -9.47 2.72 7.03
N SER A 272 -10.13 3.53 6.20
CA SER A 272 -9.89 3.55 4.75
C SER A 272 -9.31 4.89 4.33
N LEU A 273 -8.09 4.86 3.79
CA LEU A 273 -7.40 6.03 3.26
C LEU A 273 -7.62 6.10 1.76
N SER A 274 -8.13 7.22 1.25
CA SER A 274 -8.44 7.37 -0.17
C SER A 274 -7.48 8.34 -0.83
N GLY A 275 -6.93 7.97 -1.98
CA GLY A 275 -5.96 8.79 -2.70
C GLY A 275 -5.37 8.08 -3.89
N SER A 276 -4.78 8.87 -4.80
CA SER A 276 -4.13 8.39 -6.02
C SER A 276 -2.62 8.31 -5.89
N THR A 277 -2.02 8.85 -4.82
CA THR A 277 -0.57 8.90 -4.61
C THR A 277 -0.23 8.63 -3.14
N SER A 278 1.00 8.19 -2.86
CA SER A 278 1.47 8.03 -1.48
C SER A 278 1.51 9.36 -0.71
N ASP A 279 1.68 10.48 -1.41
CA ASP A 279 1.68 11.82 -0.79
C ASP A 279 0.29 12.30 -0.40
N GLU A 280 -0.76 11.89 -1.11
CA GLU A 280 -2.15 12.12 -0.69
C GLU A 280 -2.56 11.23 0.50
N LEU A 281 -2.06 9.99 0.53
CA LEU A 281 -2.38 9.03 1.58
C LEU A 281 -1.61 9.31 2.88
N TRP A 282 -0.41 9.87 2.79
CA TRP A 282 0.49 10.05 3.93
C TRP A 282 -0.09 10.96 5.03
N PRO A 283 -0.63 12.16 4.76
CA PRO A 283 -1.22 13.01 5.80
C PRO A 283 -2.36 12.31 6.56
N GLN A 284 -3.20 11.55 5.85
CA GLN A 284 -4.30 10.80 6.47
C GLN A 284 -3.79 9.67 7.36
N LEU A 285 -2.76 8.95 6.91
CA LEU A 285 -2.13 7.90 7.71
C LEU A 285 -1.45 8.48 8.96
N ARG A 286 -0.75 9.60 8.79
CA ARG A 286 -0.06 10.30 9.86
C ARG A 286 -1.02 10.72 10.97
N GLU A 287 -2.15 11.33 10.60
CA GLU A 287 -3.18 11.74 11.57
C GLU A 287 -3.64 10.57 12.45
N LEU A 288 -3.86 9.39 11.86
CA LEU A 288 -4.26 8.19 12.61
C LEU A 288 -3.15 7.68 13.54
N VAL A 289 -1.89 7.73 13.11
CA VAL A 289 -0.75 7.24 13.89
C VAL A 289 -0.39 8.21 15.01
N ASP A 290 -0.53 9.52 14.80
CA ASP A 290 -0.28 10.56 15.81
C ASP A 290 -1.21 10.40 17.03
N GLU A 291 -2.41 9.80 16.86
CA GLU A 291 -3.31 9.48 17.98
C GLU A 291 -2.73 8.48 18.99
N PHE A 292 -1.70 7.73 18.61
CA PHE A 292 -1.01 6.76 19.48
C PHE A 292 0.13 7.38 20.30
N GLY A 293 0.48 8.65 20.07
CA GLY A 293 1.51 9.36 20.84
C GLY A 293 2.89 8.69 20.73
N LEU A 294 3.18 8.06 19.60
CA LEU A 294 4.43 7.32 19.39
C LEU A 294 5.63 8.25 19.43
N LYS A 295 6.76 7.74 19.92
CA LYS A 295 8.02 8.47 19.90
C LYS A 295 8.45 8.70 18.45
N GLU A 296 8.56 9.96 18.05
CA GLU A 296 9.17 10.33 16.78
C GLU A 296 10.66 9.98 16.78
N ARG A 297 11.16 9.44 15.66
CA ARG A 297 12.59 9.22 15.46
C ARG A 297 13.21 10.55 15.04
N TYR A 298 14.04 11.11 15.91
CA TYR A 298 14.83 12.31 15.60
C TYR A 298 16.33 12.04 15.69
N PRO A 299 17.11 12.38 14.64
CA PRO A 299 16.64 12.79 13.32
C PRO A 299 16.03 11.57 12.59
N PRO A 300 15.12 11.73 11.63
CA PRO A 300 14.64 10.62 10.81
C PRO A 300 15.86 9.94 10.16
N GLN A 301 15.91 8.60 10.17
CA GLN A 301 17.00 7.86 9.51
C GLN A 301 17.09 8.32 8.05
N GLY A 302 18.27 8.79 7.64
CA GLY A 302 18.49 9.46 6.36
C GLY A 302 18.62 10.99 6.41
N SER A 303 18.49 11.64 7.58
CA SER A 303 18.82 13.07 7.77
C SER A 303 20.20 13.30 8.41
N LEU A 304 20.68 12.40 9.27
CA LEU A 304 22.04 12.45 9.81
C LEU A 304 23.13 12.24 8.75
N GLU A 305 22.88 11.38 7.75
CA GLU A 305 23.79 11.23 6.60
C GLU A 305 23.81 12.47 5.70
N ARG A 306 22.74 13.28 5.69
CA ARG A 306 22.66 14.52 4.89
C ARG A 306 23.44 15.69 5.50
N GLU A 307 23.67 15.68 6.81
CA GLU A 307 24.52 16.68 7.46
C GLU A 307 26.01 16.35 7.30
N HIS A 308 26.41 15.09 7.47
CA HIS A 308 27.82 14.69 7.27
C HIS A 308 28.30 14.86 5.81
N VAL A 309 27.45 14.56 4.82
CA VAL A 309 27.80 14.79 3.40
C VAL A 309 27.85 16.28 3.05
N ARG A 310 27.16 17.16 3.81
CA ARG A 310 27.25 18.61 3.64
C ARG A 310 28.53 19.18 4.25
N GLU A 311 28.93 18.72 5.44
CA GLU A 311 30.21 19.13 6.06
C GLU A 311 31.41 18.70 5.19
N GLU A 312 31.46 17.44 4.72
CA GLU A 312 32.56 17.00 3.84
C GLU A 312 32.59 17.74 2.49
N ALA A 313 31.43 18.13 1.94
CA ALA A 313 31.36 18.84 0.67
C ALA A 313 31.69 20.34 0.76
N ASP A 314 31.53 20.97 1.94
CA ASP A 314 31.93 22.36 2.17
C ASP A 314 33.43 22.46 2.54
N ASP A 315 33.98 21.48 3.27
CA ASP A 315 35.43 21.42 3.56
C ASP A 315 36.29 21.22 2.29
N LEU A 316 35.76 20.50 1.29
CA LEU A 316 36.43 20.33 0.00
C LEU A 316 36.39 21.57 -0.92
N LYS A 317 35.52 22.54 -0.65
CA LYS A 317 35.45 23.79 -1.43
C LYS A 317 36.40 24.87 -0.94
N ASP A 318 36.77 24.86 0.34
CA ASP A 318 37.71 25.83 0.92
C ASP A 318 39.19 25.49 0.65
N SER A 319 39.46 24.29 0.10
CA SER A 319 40.82 23.79 -0.17
C SER A 319 41.32 24.05 -1.61
N ALA A 320 40.52 24.69 -2.46
CA ALA A 320 40.79 24.83 -3.89
C ALA A 320 40.99 26.29 -4.36
N GLU A 321 41.80 27.07 -3.64
CA GLU A 321 42.44 28.27 -4.20
C GLU A 321 43.91 27.96 -4.54
N VAL A 322 44.18 27.60 -5.80
CA VAL A 322 45.54 27.49 -6.34
C VAL A 322 45.94 28.85 -6.93
N PRO A 323 47.10 29.42 -6.58
CA PRO A 323 47.51 30.74 -7.04
C PRO A 323 47.91 30.71 -8.52
N VAL A 324 47.40 31.68 -9.28
CA VAL A 324 47.76 31.95 -10.68
C VAL A 324 49.20 32.50 -10.73
N GLY A 325 50.13 31.78 -11.36
CA GLY A 325 51.54 32.17 -11.43
C GLY A 325 52.29 31.69 -12.67
N GLY A 326 52.22 32.48 -13.75
CA GLY A 326 53.30 32.81 -14.69
C GLY A 326 54.06 31.68 -15.42
N ASP A 327 53.68 31.42 -16.67
CA ASP A 327 54.49 30.66 -17.63
C ASP A 327 55.77 31.43 -18.05
N LYS A 328 56.92 30.79 -17.84
CA LYS A 328 58.21 31.14 -18.44
C LYS A 328 58.35 30.41 -19.78
N VAL A 329 58.44 31.16 -20.88
CA VAL A 329 58.81 30.60 -22.19
C VAL A 329 60.34 30.53 -22.33
N ALA A 330 60.75 29.34 -22.76
CA ALA A 330 62.06 28.79 -23.07
C ALA A 330 63.08 29.71 -23.78
N HIS A 331 64.36 29.51 -23.40
CA HIS A 331 65.51 29.53 -24.30
C HIS A 331 66.49 28.42 -23.87
N LEU A 332 66.74 27.43 -24.73
CA LEU A 332 68.05 27.14 -25.34
C LEU A 332 68.14 25.73 -25.94
N LYS A 333 68.58 25.75 -27.22
CA LYS A 333 69.20 24.72 -28.06
C LYS A 333 68.29 23.67 -28.70
#